data_AF-A0A495VBX6-F1
#
_entry.id   AF-A0A495VBX6-F1
#
_cell.length_a   1.000
_cell.length_b   1.000
_cell.length_c   1.000
_cell.angle_alpha   90.00
_cell.angle_beta   90.00
_cell.angle_gamma   90.00
#
_symmetry.space_group_name_H-M   'P 1'
#
loop_
_entity.id
_entity.type
_entity.pdbx_description
1 polymer ?
#
loop_
_entity_poly.entity_id
_entity_poly.type
_entity_poly.pdbx_seq_one_letter_code
_entity_poly.pdbx_strand_id
1 'polypeptide(L)'
;MLDTDTKRRIDTARDILVGKVPDPKSQVEQITIALIYKFMDDMDADAEELGGHRKFFAGAYAGYGWAKLMRSGLGGHETLNLYAEAIAKMPENPGIPPLFRDIFKNAFLPYRDPETLRAFLKIIDEFEYDHSERLGDAFEYLLSVLGSQRAMPDSSAPRATSSISLSPLSTRRSTTHHQPGPLERLRRRHPGQPAIHVAEGRDQAA
;
A
#
# COMPACT_ATOMS: atom_id res chain seq x y z
N MET A 1 -5.65 -22.61 -12.15
CA MET A 1 -5.17 -22.22 -13.51
C MET A 1 -6.02 -21.04 -13.91
N LEU A 2 -5.42 -19.86 -14.05
CA LEU A 2 -6.14 -18.63 -14.39
C LEU A 2 -6.98 -18.83 -15.66
N ASP A 3 -8.29 -18.79 -15.50
CA ASP A 3 -9.28 -18.94 -16.55
C ASP A 3 -9.07 -17.82 -17.60
N THR A 4 -9.03 -18.17 -18.88
CA THR A 4 -8.77 -17.22 -19.98
C THR A 4 -9.70 -16.00 -19.93
N ASP A 5 -10.93 -16.21 -19.47
CA ASP A 5 -11.96 -15.21 -19.27
C ASP A 5 -11.59 -14.20 -18.17
N THR A 6 -10.95 -14.64 -17.08
CA THR A 6 -10.50 -13.76 -15.99
C THR A 6 -9.44 -12.79 -16.50
N LYS A 7 -8.46 -13.28 -17.28
CA LYS A 7 -7.43 -12.43 -17.89
C LYS A 7 -8.03 -11.43 -18.87
N ARG A 8 -8.97 -11.88 -19.70
CA ARG A 8 -9.66 -11.02 -20.66
C ARG A 8 -10.44 -9.90 -19.98
N ARG A 9 -11.15 -10.19 -18.88
CA ARG A 9 -11.86 -9.18 -18.09
C ARG A 9 -10.91 -8.16 -17.46
N ILE A 10 -9.77 -8.60 -16.93
CA ILE A 10 -8.74 -7.69 -16.40
C ILE A 10 -8.18 -6.79 -17.51
N ASP A 11 -7.93 -7.34 -18.71
CA ASP A 11 -7.46 -6.57 -19.86
C ASP A 11 -8.47 -5.53 -20.31
N THR A 12 -9.77 -5.89 -20.40
CA THR A 12 -10.87 -4.96 -20.70
C THR A 12 -10.99 -3.87 -19.63
N ALA A 13 -10.91 -4.22 -18.35
CA ALA A 13 -10.96 -3.25 -17.25
C ALA A 13 -9.79 -2.25 -17.35
N ARG A 14 -8.60 -2.73 -17.73
CA ARG A 14 -7.44 -1.89 -17.98
C ARG A 14 -7.69 -0.95 -19.16
N ASP A 15 -8.20 -1.45 -20.28
CA ASP A 15 -8.49 -0.67 -21.49
C ASP A 15 -9.46 0.49 -21.22
N ILE A 16 -10.48 0.29 -20.37
CA ILE A 16 -11.40 1.36 -19.94
C ILE A 16 -10.66 2.48 -19.18
N LEU A 17 -9.65 2.13 -18.40
CA LEU A 17 -8.84 3.09 -17.64
C LEU A 17 -7.77 3.76 -18.50
N VAL A 18 -7.42 3.19 -19.66
CA VAL A 18 -6.47 3.80 -20.61
C VAL A 18 -7.04 5.13 -21.08
N GLY A 19 -6.20 6.18 -21.03
CA GLY A 19 -6.59 7.53 -21.40
C GLY A 19 -7.17 8.38 -20.26
N LYS A 20 -7.65 7.77 -19.17
CA LYS A 20 -8.04 8.48 -17.93
C LYS A 20 -6.97 8.37 -16.85
N VAL A 21 -6.33 7.21 -16.77
CA VAL A 21 -5.21 6.93 -15.87
C VAL A 21 -3.99 6.62 -16.74
N PRO A 22 -3.00 7.52 -16.85
CA PRO A 22 -1.87 7.32 -17.75
C PRO A 22 -0.86 6.30 -17.23
N ASP A 23 -0.80 6.12 -15.91
CA ASP A 23 0.14 5.23 -15.25
C ASP A 23 -0.41 3.78 -15.19
N PRO A 24 0.25 2.80 -15.83
CA PRO A 24 -0.21 1.41 -15.84
C PRO A 24 -0.30 0.79 -14.44
N LYS A 25 0.58 1.20 -13.53
CA LYS A 25 0.56 0.72 -12.15
C LYS A 25 -0.71 1.21 -11.44
N SER A 26 -1.04 2.49 -11.58
CA SER A 26 -2.27 3.08 -11.04
C SER A 26 -3.52 2.40 -11.62
N GLN A 27 -3.52 1.98 -12.89
CA GLN A 27 -4.62 1.20 -13.47
C GLN A 27 -4.80 -0.15 -12.76
N VAL A 28 -3.70 -0.88 -12.53
CA VAL A 28 -3.71 -2.16 -11.79
C VAL A 28 -4.16 -1.96 -10.34
N GLU A 29 -3.76 -0.86 -9.70
CA GLU A 29 -4.20 -0.51 -8.35
C GLU A 29 -5.72 -0.27 -8.30
N GLN A 30 -6.29 0.45 -9.27
CA GLN A 30 -7.75 0.66 -9.35
C GLN A 30 -8.52 -0.66 -9.54
N ILE A 31 -8.02 -1.55 -10.41
CA ILE A 31 -8.62 -2.88 -10.62
C ILE A 31 -8.56 -3.68 -9.32
N THR A 32 -7.42 -3.71 -8.64
CA THR A 32 -7.24 -4.41 -7.36
C THR A 32 -8.22 -3.93 -6.30
N ILE A 33 -8.32 -2.61 -6.12
CA ILE A 33 -9.23 -1.98 -5.15
C ILE A 33 -10.68 -2.37 -5.46
N ALA A 34 -11.10 -2.29 -6.72
CA ALA A 34 -12.46 -2.61 -7.13
C ALA A 34 -12.81 -4.09 -6.97
N LEU A 35 -11.89 -5.01 -7.28
CA LEU A 35 -12.11 -6.45 -7.11
C LEU A 35 -12.26 -6.83 -5.63
N ILE A 36 -11.39 -6.32 -4.76
CA ILE A 36 -11.51 -6.56 -3.31
C ILE A 36 -12.82 -5.98 -2.78
N TYR A 37 -13.17 -4.78 -3.25
CA TYR A 37 -14.40 -4.12 -2.87
C TYR A 37 -15.63 -4.96 -3.24
N LYS A 38 -15.72 -5.45 -4.47
CA LYS A 38 -16.80 -6.35 -4.91
C LYS A 38 -16.81 -7.63 -4.11
N PHE A 39 -15.64 -8.26 -3.93
CA PHE A 39 -15.51 -9.49 -3.17
C PHE A 39 -16.04 -9.38 -1.74
N MET A 40 -15.78 -8.26 -1.06
CA MET A 40 -16.35 -8.02 0.28
C MET A 40 -17.89 -7.96 0.25
N ASP A 41 -18.51 -7.43 -0.81
CA ASP A 41 -19.97 -7.36 -0.92
C ASP A 41 -20.56 -8.72 -1.28
N ASP A 42 -19.92 -9.47 -2.17
CA ASP A 42 -20.32 -10.85 -2.52
C ASP A 42 -20.28 -11.75 -1.28
N MET A 43 -19.20 -11.71 -0.49
CA MET A 43 -19.11 -12.46 0.77
C MET A 43 -20.21 -12.09 1.77
N ASP A 44 -20.56 -10.80 1.85
CA ASP A 44 -21.64 -10.32 2.70
C ASP A 44 -23.01 -10.79 2.20
N ALA A 45 -23.21 -10.85 0.88
CA ALA A 45 -24.42 -11.35 0.25
C ALA A 45 -24.58 -12.86 0.44
N ASP A 46 -23.53 -13.65 0.24
CA ASP A 46 -23.51 -15.09 0.52
C ASP A 46 -23.83 -15.38 1.98
N ALA A 47 -23.21 -14.63 2.90
CA ALA A 47 -23.48 -14.77 4.32
C ALA A 47 -24.94 -14.46 4.66
N GLU A 48 -25.55 -13.46 4.03
CA GLU A 48 -26.96 -13.10 4.19
C GLU A 48 -27.90 -14.19 3.63
N GLU A 49 -27.57 -14.77 2.48
CA GLU A 49 -28.34 -15.87 1.86
C GLU A 49 -28.35 -17.14 2.74
N LEU A 50 -27.24 -17.43 3.41
CA LEU A 50 -27.11 -18.54 4.36
C LEU A 50 -27.76 -18.26 5.74
N GLY A 51 -28.47 -17.14 5.89
CA GLY A 51 -29.15 -16.74 7.13
C GLY A 51 -28.25 -16.06 8.16
N GLY A 52 -27.06 -15.63 7.75
CA GLY A 52 -26.13 -14.83 8.53
C GLY A 52 -26.39 -13.32 8.41
N HIS A 53 -25.37 -12.53 8.75
CA HIS A 53 -25.42 -11.07 8.69
C HIS A 53 -24.21 -10.52 7.95
N ARG A 54 -24.42 -9.41 7.24
CA ARG A 54 -23.34 -8.62 6.66
C ARG A 54 -22.34 -8.21 7.74
N LYS A 55 -21.05 -8.33 7.41
CA LYS A 55 -19.93 -8.02 8.29
C LYS A 55 -19.12 -6.82 7.78
N PHE A 56 -18.93 -6.71 6.47
CA PHE A 56 -18.12 -5.65 5.87
C PHE A 56 -18.97 -4.39 5.66
N PHE A 57 -20.11 -4.52 4.98
CA PHE A 57 -21.06 -3.46 4.68
C PHE A 57 -22.21 -3.45 5.68
N ALA A 58 -21.89 -3.28 6.97
CA ALA A 58 -22.84 -3.25 8.08
C ALA A 58 -22.87 -1.89 8.80
N GLY A 59 -23.97 -1.61 9.50
CA GLY A 59 -24.13 -0.38 10.30
C GLY A 59 -23.93 0.89 9.47
N ALA A 60 -22.98 1.73 9.88
CA ALA A 60 -22.63 2.98 9.19
C ALA A 60 -22.12 2.77 7.75
N TYR A 61 -21.62 1.57 7.42
CA TYR A 61 -21.06 1.26 6.11
C TYR A 61 -22.04 0.53 5.18
N ALA A 62 -23.25 0.20 5.66
CA ALA A 62 -24.27 -0.47 4.85
C ALA A 62 -24.69 0.36 3.63
N GLY A 63 -24.50 1.69 3.66
CA GLY A 63 -24.72 2.60 2.53
C GLY A 63 -23.83 2.35 1.32
N TYR A 64 -22.66 1.73 1.53
CA TYR A 64 -21.63 1.60 0.51
C TYR A 64 -21.68 0.27 -0.26
N GLY A 65 -22.54 -0.68 0.09
CA GLY A 65 -22.58 -2.00 -0.57
C GLY A 65 -22.65 -1.94 -2.11
N TRP A 66 -22.06 -2.93 -2.78
CA TRP A 66 -21.94 -2.98 -4.24
C TRP A 66 -23.30 -2.92 -4.95
N ALA A 67 -24.30 -3.63 -4.41
CA ALA A 67 -25.66 -3.58 -4.91
C ALA A 67 -26.26 -2.14 -4.94
N LYS A 68 -25.84 -1.26 -4.03
CA LYS A 68 -26.26 0.15 -4.02
C LYS A 68 -25.57 0.95 -5.10
N LEU A 69 -24.28 0.71 -5.34
CA LEU A 69 -23.51 1.35 -6.42
C LEU A 69 -24.05 0.99 -7.80
N MET A 70 -24.44 -0.26 -8.00
CA MET A 70 -24.95 -0.78 -9.27
C MET A 70 -26.44 -0.50 -9.51
N ARG A 71 -27.13 0.15 -8.56
CA ARG A 71 -28.56 0.44 -8.68
C ARG A 71 -28.83 1.38 -9.86
N SER A 72 -29.69 0.95 -10.79
CA SER A 72 -30.02 1.67 -12.03
C SER A 72 -30.62 3.09 -11.87
N GLY A 73 -30.97 3.49 -10.65
CA GLY A 73 -31.56 4.80 -10.34
C GLY A 73 -30.59 5.89 -9.87
N LEU A 74 -29.30 5.59 -9.67
CA LEU A 74 -28.31 6.60 -9.30
C LEU A 74 -27.82 7.38 -10.53
N GLY A 75 -27.74 8.71 -10.41
CA GLY A 75 -27.07 9.54 -11.41
C GLY A 75 -25.58 9.20 -11.48
N GLY A 76 -24.96 9.29 -12.66
CA GLY A 76 -23.55 8.90 -12.82
C GLY A 76 -22.58 9.65 -11.88
N HIS A 77 -22.85 10.94 -11.61
CA HIS A 77 -22.08 11.73 -10.65
C HIS A 77 -22.33 11.29 -9.19
N GLU A 78 -23.55 10.84 -8.86
CA GLU A 78 -23.85 10.30 -7.54
C GLU A 78 -23.13 8.97 -7.33
N THR A 79 -23.14 8.07 -8.32
CA THR A 79 -22.37 6.82 -8.28
C THR A 79 -20.88 7.11 -8.08
N LEU A 80 -20.34 8.11 -8.78
CA LEU A 80 -18.94 8.50 -8.65
C LEU A 80 -18.60 9.01 -7.25
N ASN A 81 -19.42 9.91 -6.70
CA ASN A 81 -19.22 10.42 -5.35
C ASN A 81 -19.37 9.31 -4.30
N LEU A 82 -20.38 8.45 -4.44
CA LEU A 82 -20.61 7.33 -3.52
C LEU A 82 -19.43 6.36 -3.54
N TYR A 83 -18.92 6.01 -4.73
CA TYR A 83 -17.77 5.12 -4.85
C TYR A 83 -16.49 5.75 -4.27
N ALA A 84 -16.22 7.02 -4.60
CA ALA A 84 -15.05 7.74 -4.10
C ALA A 84 -15.09 7.89 -2.57
N GLU A 85 -16.26 8.18 -2.00
CA GLU A 85 -16.45 8.23 -0.55
C GLU A 85 -16.29 6.84 0.07
N ALA A 86 -16.86 5.80 -0.54
CA ALA A 86 -16.77 4.44 -0.05
C ALA A 86 -15.32 3.98 0.09
N ILE A 87 -14.52 4.07 -0.97
CA ILE A 87 -13.11 3.64 -0.95
C ILE A 87 -12.28 4.44 0.07
N ALA A 88 -12.61 5.71 0.30
CA ALA A 88 -11.95 6.55 1.28
C ALA A 88 -12.35 6.21 2.73
N LYS A 89 -13.56 5.66 2.93
CA LYS A 89 -14.11 5.27 4.23
C LYS A 89 -13.81 3.83 4.63
N MET A 90 -13.52 2.95 3.67
CA MET A 90 -13.16 1.54 3.95
C MET A 90 -11.96 1.35 4.91
N PRO A 91 -10.89 2.18 4.91
CA PRO A 91 -9.80 2.05 5.89
C PRO A 91 -10.24 2.20 7.35
N GLU A 92 -11.29 2.99 7.58
CA GLU A 92 -11.84 3.29 8.92
C GLU A 92 -12.80 2.19 9.41
N ASN A 93 -13.20 1.26 8.54
CA ASN A 93 -14.19 0.25 8.85
C ASN A 93 -13.59 -0.88 9.71
N PRO A 94 -14.01 -1.04 10.98
CA PRO A 94 -13.47 -2.07 11.87
C PRO A 94 -13.89 -3.49 11.46
N GLY A 95 -14.94 -3.64 10.64
CA GLY A 95 -15.38 -4.92 10.09
C GLY A 95 -14.43 -5.49 9.04
N ILE A 96 -13.58 -4.65 8.45
CA ILE A 96 -12.64 -5.03 7.40
C ILE A 96 -11.32 -5.55 8.01
N PRO A 97 -10.82 -6.72 7.59
CA PRO A 97 -9.53 -7.26 7.99
C PRO A 97 -8.39 -6.25 7.77
N PRO A 98 -7.36 -6.26 8.64
CA PRO A 98 -6.26 -5.30 8.54
C PRO A 98 -5.54 -5.33 7.19
N LEU A 99 -5.48 -6.51 6.54
CA LEU A 99 -4.89 -6.67 5.21
C LEU A 99 -5.64 -5.86 4.15
N PHE A 100 -6.97 -5.92 4.11
CA PHE A 100 -7.77 -5.14 3.15
C PHE A 100 -7.75 -3.65 3.50
N ARG A 101 -7.80 -3.29 4.79
CA ARG A 101 -7.68 -1.88 5.21
C ARG A 101 -6.40 -1.24 4.72
N ASP A 102 -5.28 -1.96 4.72
CA ASP A 102 -3.99 -1.44 4.23
C ASP A 102 -4.02 -1.12 2.73
N ILE A 103 -4.73 -1.94 1.95
CA ILE A 103 -4.94 -1.71 0.51
C ILE A 103 -5.77 -0.44 0.28
N PHE A 104 -6.79 -0.19 1.11
CA PHE A 104 -7.61 1.01 0.99
C PHE A 104 -6.94 2.29 1.53
N LYS A 105 -5.87 2.22 2.35
CA LYS A 105 -5.27 3.42 2.98
C LYS A 105 -4.82 4.49 1.97
N ASN A 106 -4.33 4.07 0.82
CA ASN A 106 -3.91 4.97 -0.27
C ASN A 106 -4.86 4.91 -1.46
N ALA A 107 -6.06 4.33 -1.28
CA ALA A 107 -7.05 4.26 -2.34
C ALA A 107 -7.69 5.63 -2.56
N PHE A 108 -7.60 6.11 -3.79
CA PHE A 108 -8.34 7.28 -4.26
C PHE A 108 -8.76 7.03 -5.71
N LEU A 109 -9.78 7.75 -6.16
CA LEU A 109 -10.22 7.72 -7.54
C LEU A 109 -9.44 8.79 -8.35
N PRO A 110 -8.52 8.41 -9.26
CA PRO A 110 -7.65 9.36 -9.96
C PRO A 110 -8.34 10.09 -11.13
N TYR A 111 -9.62 9.80 -11.39
CA TYR A 111 -10.41 10.41 -12.47
C TYR A 111 -11.79 10.84 -11.96
N ARG A 112 -12.44 11.76 -12.67
CA ARG A 112 -13.76 12.32 -12.32
C ARG A 112 -14.77 12.14 -13.46
N ASP A 113 -14.70 11.00 -14.13
CA ASP A 113 -15.51 10.68 -15.28
C ASP A 113 -16.54 9.59 -14.91
N PRO A 114 -17.84 9.94 -14.79
CA PRO A 114 -18.85 9.01 -14.32
C PRO A 114 -19.17 7.89 -15.32
N GLU A 115 -19.03 8.14 -16.62
CA GLU A 115 -19.25 7.13 -17.66
C GLU A 115 -18.16 6.07 -17.62
N THR A 116 -16.89 6.51 -17.50
CA THR A 116 -15.73 5.64 -17.31
C THR A 116 -15.92 4.78 -16.07
N LEU A 117 -16.30 5.37 -14.94
CA LEU A 117 -16.50 4.61 -13.70
C LEU A 117 -17.61 3.57 -13.88
N ARG A 118 -18.75 3.91 -14.49
CA ARG A 118 -19.83 2.93 -14.72
C ARG A 118 -19.41 1.80 -15.62
N ALA A 119 -18.70 2.08 -16.72
CA ALA A 119 -18.17 1.06 -17.60
C ALA A 119 -17.18 0.15 -16.85
N PHE A 120 -16.28 0.75 -16.07
CA PHE A 120 -15.31 0.05 -15.26
C PHE A 120 -15.97 -0.86 -14.21
N LEU A 121 -16.88 -0.32 -13.39
CA LEU A 121 -17.61 -1.10 -12.38
C LEU A 121 -18.42 -2.23 -13.01
N LYS A 122 -18.98 -2.03 -14.21
CA LYS A 122 -19.69 -3.09 -14.94
C LYS A 122 -18.78 -4.25 -15.32
N ILE A 123 -17.54 -3.99 -15.74
CA ILE A 123 -16.58 -5.08 -16.02
C ILE A 123 -16.20 -5.81 -14.73
N ILE A 124 -16.03 -5.07 -13.63
CA ILE A 124 -15.76 -5.67 -12.31
C ILE A 124 -16.95 -6.51 -11.83
N ASP A 125 -18.18 -6.09 -12.11
CA ASP A 125 -19.41 -6.82 -11.79
C ASP A 125 -19.47 -8.22 -12.44
N GLU A 126 -18.87 -8.39 -13.62
CA GLU A 126 -18.83 -9.68 -14.31
C GLU A 126 -17.91 -10.71 -13.64
N PHE A 127 -17.11 -10.32 -12.64
CA PHE A 127 -16.26 -11.27 -11.90
C PHE A 127 -17.11 -12.06 -10.90
N GLU A 128 -17.47 -13.28 -11.25
CA GLU A 128 -18.09 -14.23 -10.32
C GLU A 128 -17.03 -15.02 -9.55
N TYR A 129 -17.15 -15.02 -8.24
CA TYR A 129 -16.28 -15.76 -7.33
C TYR A 129 -17.03 -16.99 -6.81
N ASP A 130 -17.20 -18.02 -7.65
CA ASP A 130 -17.82 -19.30 -7.23
C ASP A 130 -17.25 -19.80 -5.90
N HIS A 131 -15.94 -19.66 -5.71
CA HIS A 131 -15.23 -19.92 -4.45
C HIS A 131 -14.06 -18.95 -4.30
N SER A 132 -13.67 -18.67 -3.04
CA SER A 132 -12.56 -17.77 -2.65
C SER A 132 -11.22 -18.02 -3.38
N GLU A 133 -11.04 -19.20 -3.96
CA GLU A 133 -9.88 -19.58 -4.80
C GLU A 133 -9.72 -18.68 -6.04
N ARG A 134 -10.82 -18.30 -6.70
CA ARG A 134 -10.77 -17.44 -7.91
C ARG A 134 -10.32 -16.01 -7.60
N LEU A 135 -10.65 -15.50 -6.41
CA LEU A 135 -10.11 -14.23 -5.94
C LEU A 135 -8.62 -14.36 -5.64
N GLY A 136 -8.21 -15.45 -5.00
CA GLY A 136 -6.80 -15.76 -4.73
C GLY A 136 -5.97 -15.75 -6.01
N ASP A 137 -6.39 -16.48 -7.04
CA ASP A 137 -5.73 -16.50 -8.37
C ASP A 137 -5.66 -15.10 -9.00
N ALA A 138 -6.77 -14.34 -8.98
CA ALA A 138 -6.81 -12.98 -9.52
C ALA A 138 -5.86 -12.04 -8.76
N PHE A 139 -5.81 -12.15 -7.44
CA PHE A 139 -4.94 -11.37 -6.58
C PHE A 139 -3.46 -11.75 -6.78
N GLU A 140 -3.13 -13.04 -6.88
CA GLU A 140 -1.78 -13.50 -7.20
C GLU A 140 -1.33 -13.04 -8.59
N TYR A 141 -2.23 -13.03 -9.58
CA TYR A 141 -1.94 -12.48 -10.91
C TYR A 141 -1.66 -10.98 -10.84
N LEU A 142 -2.47 -10.21 -10.12
CA LEU A 142 -2.25 -8.77 -9.92
C LEU A 142 -0.93 -8.52 -9.17
N LEU A 143 -0.60 -9.32 -8.15
CA LEU A 143 0.69 -9.27 -7.45
C LEU A 143 1.87 -9.64 -8.36
N SER A 144 1.71 -10.59 -9.28
CA SER A 144 2.72 -10.92 -10.29
C SER A 144 2.97 -9.75 -11.24
N VAL A 145 1.90 -9.08 -11.69
CA VAL A 145 1.98 -7.87 -12.53
C VAL A 145 2.60 -6.68 -11.77
N LEU A 146 2.30 -6.52 -10.48
CA LEU A 146 2.88 -5.48 -9.62
C LEU A 146 4.34 -5.79 -9.25
N GLY A 147 4.67 -7.05 -8.96
CA GLY A 147 6.00 -7.53 -8.60
C GLY A 147 6.98 -7.49 -9.78
N SER A 148 6.51 -7.80 -10.99
CA SER A 148 7.28 -7.68 -12.23
C SER A 148 7.63 -6.23 -12.58
N GLN A 149 6.81 -5.26 -12.12
CA GLN A 149 7.07 -3.83 -12.27
C GLN A 149 7.92 -3.25 -11.12
N ARG A 150 7.89 -3.84 -9.92
CA ARG A 150 8.71 -3.47 -8.76
C ARG A 150 10.21 -3.79 -8.93
N ALA A 151 10.57 -4.58 -9.94
CA ALA A 151 11.95 -4.85 -10.35
C ALA A 151 12.51 -3.81 -11.34
N MET A 152 11.70 -2.86 -11.81
CA MET A 152 12.18 -1.76 -12.64
C MET A 152 12.55 -0.58 -11.72
N PRO A 153 13.78 -0.04 -11.81
CA PRO A 153 14.14 1.15 -11.06
C PRO A 153 13.24 2.31 -11.47
N ASP A 154 12.62 2.93 -10.48
CA ASP A 154 11.79 4.13 -10.60
C ASP A 154 12.57 5.22 -11.39
N SER A 155 12.19 5.45 -12.64
CA SER A 155 12.88 6.39 -13.52
C SER A 155 12.41 7.84 -13.33
N SER A 156 11.86 8.17 -12.16
CA SER A 156 11.32 9.48 -11.83
C SER A 156 11.91 10.05 -10.52
N ALA A 157 13.21 9.83 -10.29
CA ALA A 157 13.99 10.62 -9.34
C ALA A 157 14.83 11.66 -10.11
N PRO A 158 14.44 12.95 -10.15
CA PRO A 158 15.30 13.98 -10.72
C PRO A 158 16.54 14.11 -9.83
N ARG A 159 17.72 13.88 -10.42
CA ARG A 159 19.02 14.13 -9.77
C ARG A 159 19.16 15.61 -9.44
N ALA A 160 18.73 16.02 -8.24
CA ALA A 160 19.25 17.21 -7.60
C ALA A 160 20.71 16.93 -7.18
N THR A 161 21.66 17.26 -8.06
CA THR A 161 23.07 17.35 -7.67
C THR A 161 23.34 18.79 -7.24
N SER A 162 23.27 19.04 -5.94
CA SER A 162 23.89 20.21 -5.33
C SER A 162 24.90 19.75 -4.28
N SER A 163 26.16 19.88 -4.69
CA SER A 163 27.35 20.25 -3.92
C SER A 163 27.59 19.62 -2.54
N ILE A 164 28.69 18.88 -2.43
CA ILE A 164 29.74 19.28 -1.47
C ILE A 164 31.12 18.88 -2.01
N SER A 165 32.01 19.87 -2.04
CA SER A 165 33.45 19.71 -2.27
C SER A 165 34.12 19.39 -0.94
N LEU A 166 35.00 18.39 -0.87
CA LEU A 166 36.31 18.48 -0.18
C LEU A 166 37.20 17.25 -0.47
N SER A 167 38.29 17.52 -1.18
CA SER A 167 39.69 17.03 -1.11
C SER A 167 40.09 15.58 -0.74
N PRO A 168 41.21 15.07 -1.31
CA PRO A 168 41.61 13.66 -1.24
C PRO A 168 42.61 13.35 -0.11
N LEU A 169 42.52 12.19 0.55
CA LEU A 169 43.66 11.60 1.26
C LEU A 169 43.59 10.07 1.41
N SER A 170 44.57 9.42 0.79
CA SER A 170 45.22 8.12 1.05
C SER A 170 44.39 6.88 1.49
N THR A 171 44.20 5.98 0.54
CA THR A 171 44.07 4.53 0.77
C THR A 171 45.38 3.96 1.31
N ARG A 172 45.40 3.51 2.58
CA ARG A 172 46.48 2.68 3.12
C ARG A 172 46.22 1.23 2.70
N ARG A 173 47.02 0.69 1.76
CA ARG A 173 47.07 -0.76 1.50
C ARG A 173 47.96 -1.43 2.55
N SER A 174 47.43 -2.48 3.17
CA SER A 174 48.14 -3.39 4.05
C SER A 174 48.86 -4.45 3.22
N THR A 175 50.17 -4.58 3.36
CA THR A 175 50.93 -5.79 3.00
C THR A 175 52.02 -6.05 4.04
N THR A 176 52.20 -7.34 4.29
CA THR A 176 52.77 -8.00 5.47
C THR A 176 54.31 -8.04 5.51
N HIS A 177 54.84 -8.32 6.71
CA HIS A 177 56.15 -8.93 7.07
C HIS A 177 57.42 -8.06 7.12
N HIS A 178 57.87 -7.73 8.34
CA HIS A 178 59.13 -8.24 8.94
C HIS A 178 59.25 -7.85 10.45
N GLN A 179 59.53 -8.82 11.32
CA GLN A 179 60.07 -8.65 12.70
C GLN A 179 61.62 -8.43 12.62
N PRO A 180 62.38 -8.13 13.72
CA PRO A 180 62.04 -7.56 15.06
C PRO A 180 63.08 -6.55 15.68
N GLY A 181 62.68 -5.90 16.78
CA GLY A 181 63.51 -5.50 17.95
C GLY A 181 64.23 -4.14 17.95
N PRO A 182 64.79 -3.65 19.09
CA PRO A 182 64.52 -3.99 20.49
C PRO A 182 64.46 -2.74 21.43
N LEU A 183 64.20 -3.00 22.71
CA LEU A 183 64.50 -2.19 23.89
C LEU A 183 63.70 -0.89 24.13
N GLU A 184 62.77 -0.87 25.09
CA GLU A 184 62.98 -0.81 26.55
C GLU A 184 63.09 0.64 27.07
N ARG A 185 62.32 0.88 28.14
CA ARG A 185 62.41 2.02 29.08
C ARG A 185 61.85 3.32 28.50
N LEU A 186 61.02 4.09 29.18
CA LEU A 186 61.08 4.48 30.59
C LEU A 186 59.69 5.07 30.92
N ARG A 187 58.89 4.45 31.80
CA ARG A 187 58.80 4.78 33.23
C ARG A 187 58.46 6.27 33.48
N ARG A 188 57.26 6.53 34.02
CA ARG A 188 56.96 7.11 35.35
C ARG A 188 55.52 7.68 35.38
N ARG A 189 54.64 7.09 36.20
CA ARG A 189 54.12 7.60 37.51
C ARG A 189 53.28 8.88 37.37
N HIS A 190 51.95 8.81 37.54
CA HIS A 190 51.16 9.00 38.79
C HIS A 190 51.23 10.44 39.37
N PRO A 191 50.28 10.90 40.22
CA PRO A 191 48.83 10.65 40.34
C PRO A 191 48.05 11.98 40.64
N GLY A 192 46.72 11.95 40.78
CA GLY A 192 45.97 13.08 41.37
C GLY A 192 44.45 12.95 41.25
N GLN A 193 43.82 12.41 42.30
CA GLN A 193 42.36 12.41 42.53
C GLN A 193 41.85 13.83 42.97
N PRO A 194 40.62 13.98 43.52
CA PRO A 194 39.30 14.00 42.87
C PRO A 194 38.51 15.28 43.25
N ALA A 195 37.32 15.49 42.70
CA ALA A 195 36.36 16.42 43.32
C ALA A 195 34.92 15.91 43.15
N ILE A 196 34.34 15.52 44.28
CA ILE A 196 32.90 15.40 44.52
C ILE A 196 32.41 16.78 44.98
N HIS A 197 31.26 17.24 44.48
CA HIS A 197 30.37 18.10 45.26
C HIS A 197 28.90 17.86 44.90
N VAL A 198 28.11 17.82 45.96
CA VAL A 198 26.68 17.55 46.11
C VAL A 198 25.96 18.87 46.42
N ALA A 199 24.72 19.05 45.96
CA ALA A 199 23.61 19.84 46.56
C ALA A 199 22.45 19.82 45.54
N GLU A 200 21.29 19.19 45.73
CA GLU A 200 20.24 19.23 46.78
C GLU A 200 19.48 20.57 46.88
N GLY A 201 18.14 20.48 46.86
CA GLY A 201 17.14 21.55 47.01
C GLY A 201 15.94 21.35 46.08
N ARG A 202 14.97 20.48 46.36
CA ARG A 202 13.73 20.72 47.13
C ARG A 202 13.04 22.05 46.83
N ASP A 203 11.83 21.99 46.26
CA ASP A 203 10.66 22.69 46.82
C ASP A 203 9.34 21.96 46.43
N GLN A 204 8.36 22.08 47.31
CA GLN A 204 7.12 21.31 47.41
C GLN A 204 5.90 22.21 47.15
N ALA A 205 4.81 21.57 46.73
CA ALA A 205 3.42 21.85 47.12
C ALA A 205 2.74 23.16 46.67
N ALA A 206 1.66 23.01 45.90
CA ALA A 206 0.28 23.31 46.31
C ALA A 206 -0.70 22.58 45.39
#